data_AF-A0A7C1R4C4-F1
#
_entry.id   AF-A0A7C1R4C4-F1
#
_cell.length_a   1.000
_cell.length_b   1.000
_cell.length_c   1.000
_cell.angle_alpha   90.00
_cell.angle_beta   90.00
_cell.angle_gamma   90.00
#
_symmetry.space_group_name_H-M   'P 1'
#
loop_
_entity.id
_entity.type
_entity.pdbx_description
1 polymer ?
#
loop_
_entity_poly.entity_id
_entity_poly.type
_entity_poly.pdbx_seq_one_letter_code
_entity_poly.pdbx_strand_id
1 'polypeptide(L)'
;MMKVYKLNRDGEEAFGFEVDNAYICPGRIATLLRKVNGVSGIELRKPFSFSSDVHLKFKYHGEPFMVWEPYGDSSRYWIGPEYESESEAVNVDVLIEAFERYEPSVIVGIWGDVISLNLKSLLRRFFGDE
;
A
#
# COMPACT_ATOMS: atom_id res chain seq x y z
N MET A 1 9.28 -6.98 -7.73
CA MET A 1 8.01 -7.55 -7.23
C MET A 1 7.70 -6.87 -5.91
N MET A 2 6.48 -6.39 -5.72
CA MET A 2 6.07 -5.70 -4.49
C MET A 2 6.07 -6.70 -3.32
N LYS A 3 6.67 -6.34 -2.19
CA LYS A 3 6.61 -7.18 -1.00
C LYS A 3 5.37 -6.85 -0.17
N VAL A 4 4.79 -7.89 0.41
CA VAL A 4 3.71 -7.78 1.40
C VAL A 4 4.23 -8.30 2.73
N TYR A 5 4.06 -7.53 3.79
CA TYR A 5 4.51 -7.86 5.13
C TYR A 5 3.29 -8.09 6.01
N LYS A 6 3.01 -9.34 6.39
CA LYS A 6 1.87 -9.66 7.27
C LYS A 6 2.13 -9.17 8.69
N LEU A 7 1.08 -8.67 9.35
CA LEU A 7 1.10 -8.27 10.76
C LEU A 7 0.21 -9.21 11.56
N ASN A 8 0.83 -9.94 12.48
CA ASN A 8 0.19 -10.95 13.31
C ASN A 8 0.47 -10.65 14.78
N ARG A 9 -0.47 -10.96 15.67
CA ARG A 9 -0.25 -10.98 17.12
C ARG A 9 0.09 -12.41 17.52
N ASP A 10 1.28 -12.65 18.07
CA ASP A 10 1.67 -13.91 18.74
C ASP A 10 1.24 -15.23 18.06
N GLY A 11 1.37 -15.32 16.73
CA GLY A 11 1.06 -16.54 15.96
C GLY A 11 -0.41 -16.69 15.53
N GLU A 12 -1.24 -15.69 15.80
CA GLU A 12 -2.61 -15.58 15.29
C GLU A 12 -2.63 -15.22 13.79
N GLU A 13 -3.83 -15.25 13.21
CA GLU A 13 -4.07 -14.81 11.84
C GLU A 13 -3.67 -13.34 11.66
N ALA A 14 -3.31 -12.97 10.43
CA ALA A 14 -2.93 -11.60 10.12
C ALA A 14 -4.15 -10.67 10.31
N PHE A 15 -3.98 -9.62 11.11
CA PHE A 15 -5.01 -8.59 11.31
C PHE A 15 -4.81 -7.39 10.36
N GLY A 16 -3.62 -7.27 9.79
CA GLY A 16 -3.24 -6.23 8.86
C GLY A 16 -1.97 -6.61 8.11
N PHE A 17 -1.54 -5.75 7.20
CA PHE A 17 -0.33 -5.95 6.42
C PHE A 17 0.25 -4.63 5.94
N GLU A 18 1.52 -4.65 5.56
CA GLU A 18 2.20 -3.52 4.94
C GLU A 18 2.60 -3.85 3.50
N VAL A 19 2.63 -2.84 2.64
CA VAL A 19 3.13 -2.94 1.25
C VAL A 19 4.08 -1.81 0.93
N ASP A 20 5.10 -2.08 0.12
CA ASP A 20 6.09 -1.08 -0.30
C ASP A 20 5.44 0.04 -1.14
N ASN A 21 5.54 1.30 -0.67
CA ASN A 21 4.97 2.46 -1.37
C ASN A 21 5.70 2.79 -2.69
N ALA A 22 6.94 2.33 -2.86
CA ALA A 22 7.73 2.51 -4.08
C ALA A 22 7.10 1.86 -5.32
N TYR A 23 6.22 0.86 -5.14
CA TYR A 23 5.65 0.07 -6.23
C TYR A 23 4.15 0.27 -6.44
N ILE A 24 3.49 1.03 -5.56
CA ILE A 24 2.04 1.22 -5.61
C ILE A 24 1.65 2.56 -5.01
N CYS A 25 0.69 3.26 -5.62
CA CYS A 25 0.16 4.52 -5.09
C CYS A 25 -1.26 4.35 -4.51
N PRO A 26 -1.76 5.26 -3.65
CA PRO A 26 -3.07 5.12 -3.02
C PRO A 26 -4.24 4.90 -4.00
N GLY A 27 -4.20 5.54 -5.18
CA GLY A 27 -5.22 5.32 -6.21
C GLY A 27 -5.20 3.90 -6.81
N ARG A 28 -4.02 3.28 -6.87
CA ARG A 28 -3.87 1.90 -7.31
C ARG A 28 -4.29 0.93 -6.22
N ILE A 29 -3.94 1.22 -4.96
CA ILE A 29 -4.44 0.49 -3.79
C ILE A 29 -5.97 0.45 -3.80
N ALA A 30 -6.63 1.60 -3.98
CA ALA A 30 -8.08 1.67 -4.11
C ALA A 30 -8.64 0.77 -5.23
N THR A 31 -7.95 0.72 -6.37
CA THR A 31 -8.36 -0.08 -7.52
C THR A 31 -8.22 -1.57 -7.25
N LEU A 32 -7.20 -2.01 -6.51
CA LEU A 32 -7.07 -3.40 -6.08
C LEU A 32 -8.15 -3.75 -5.07
N LEU A 33 -8.34 -2.91 -4.04
CA LEU A 33 -9.35 -3.12 -3.00
C LEU A 33 -10.76 -3.25 -3.57
N ARG A 34 -11.14 -2.47 -4.59
CA ARG A 34 -12.45 -2.58 -5.27
C ARG A 34 -12.73 -3.96 -5.88
N LYS A 35 -11.70 -4.75 -6.16
CA LYS A 35 -11.83 -6.09 -6.77
C LYS A 35 -11.97 -7.21 -5.73
N VAL A 36 -11.74 -6.90 -4.46
CA VAL A 36 -11.80 -7.88 -3.38
C VAL A 36 -13.24 -7.99 -2.88
N ASN A 37 -13.76 -9.21 -2.79
CA ASN A 37 -15.08 -9.46 -2.20
C ASN A 37 -15.07 -9.01 -0.72
N GLY A 38 -16.18 -8.47 -0.24
CA GLY A 38 -16.29 -7.94 1.11
C GLY A 38 -15.80 -6.51 1.28
N VAL A 39 -15.08 -5.94 0.29
CA VAL A 39 -14.66 -4.54 0.33
C VAL A 39 -15.77 -3.61 -0.16
N SER A 40 -16.04 -2.55 0.59
CA SER A 40 -17.00 -1.50 0.25
C SER A 40 -16.57 -0.13 0.80
N GLY A 41 -17.34 0.93 0.46
CA GLY A 41 -17.16 2.25 1.07
C GLY A 41 -15.77 2.88 0.87
N ILE A 42 -15.13 2.63 -0.27
CA ILE A 42 -13.77 3.15 -0.53
C ILE A 42 -13.81 4.66 -0.72
N GLU A 43 -13.09 5.37 0.15
CA GLU A 43 -12.90 6.80 0.14
C GLU A 43 -11.41 7.13 0.04
N LEU A 44 -10.99 7.72 -1.09
CA LEU A 44 -9.65 8.28 -1.19
C LEU A 44 -9.62 9.67 -0.53
N ARG A 45 -8.48 9.99 0.07
CA ARG A 45 -8.18 11.36 0.47
C ARG A 45 -8.33 12.33 -0.71
N LYS A 46 -8.98 13.47 -0.45
CA LYS A 46 -9.09 14.55 -1.43
C LYS A 46 -7.74 15.22 -1.66
N PRO A 47 -7.39 15.58 -2.91
CA PRO A 47 -6.23 16.43 -3.17
C PRO A 47 -6.39 17.74 -2.38
N PHE A 48 -5.28 18.27 -1.85
CA PHE A 48 -5.22 19.48 -1.00
C PHE A 48 -5.73 19.38 0.44
N SER A 49 -6.13 18.19 0.92
CA SER A 49 -6.21 17.99 2.37
C SER A 49 -4.78 17.86 2.90
N PHE A 50 -4.30 18.76 3.76
CA PHE A 50 -2.89 18.85 4.17
C PHE A 50 -2.53 18.07 5.44
N SER A 51 -3.47 17.44 6.15
CA SER A 51 -3.25 17.07 7.56
C SER A 51 -3.55 15.62 7.96
N SER A 52 -3.58 14.66 7.03
CA SER A 52 -3.83 13.26 7.43
C SER A 52 -2.88 12.31 6.73
N ASP A 53 -2.17 11.51 7.52
CA ASP A 53 -1.34 10.39 7.05
C ASP A 53 -2.19 9.21 6.53
N VAL A 54 -3.51 9.31 6.65
CA VAL A 54 -4.48 8.36 6.09
C VAL A 54 -4.77 8.73 4.64
N HIS A 55 -4.44 7.83 3.73
CA HIS A 55 -4.61 8.02 2.29
C HIS A 55 -5.93 7.48 1.77
N LEU A 56 -6.46 6.46 2.42
CA LEU A 56 -7.68 5.77 2.00
C LEU A 56 -8.41 5.20 3.22
N LYS A 57 -9.73 5.31 3.22
CA LYS A 57 -10.63 4.59 4.14
C LYS A 57 -11.52 3.65 3.36
N PHE A 58 -11.89 2.53 3.96
CA PHE A 58 -12.81 1.56 3.36
C PHE A 58 -13.47 0.71 4.44
N LYS A 59 -14.39 -0.15 4.02
CA LYS A 59 -14.93 -1.21 4.87
C LYS A 59 -14.56 -2.58 4.31
N TYR A 60 -14.22 -3.53 5.16
CA TYR A 60 -14.00 -4.92 4.80
C TYR A 60 -14.90 -5.81 5.65
N HIS A 61 -15.83 -6.52 5.01
CA HIS A 61 -16.90 -7.27 5.68
C HIS A 61 -17.73 -6.44 6.67
N GLY A 62 -17.85 -5.13 6.42
CA GLY A 62 -18.58 -4.20 7.30
C GLY A 62 -17.68 -3.43 8.27
N GLU A 63 -16.47 -3.93 8.53
CA GLU A 63 -15.53 -3.36 9.49
C GLU A 63 -14.71 -2.20 8.91
N PRO A 64 -14.47 -1.12 9.67
CA PRO A 64 -13.71 0.03 9.20
C PRO A 64 -12.22 -0.30 9.07
N PHE A 65 -11.67 -0.06 7.87
CA PHE A 65 -10.26 -0.25 7.54
C PHE A 65 -9.68 1.02 6.93
N MET A 66 -8.36 1.17 7.00
CA MET A 66 -7.64 2.30 6.43
C MET A 66 -6.32 1.89 5.78
N VAL A 67 -5.85 2.77 4.90
CA VAL A 67 -4.49 2.77 4.36
C VAL A 67 -3.78 3.97 4.93
N TRP A 68 -2.74 3.71 5.70
CA TRP A 68 -2.01 4.69 6.49
C TRP A 68 -0.53 4.64 6.13
N GLU A 69 0.12 5.80 6.02
CA GLU A 69 1.57 5.90 5.83
C GLU A 69 2.18 6.53 7.10
N PRO A 70 2.82 5.73 7.98
CA PRO A 70 3.36 6.23 9.23
C PRO A 70 4.56 7.14 8.96
N TYR A 71 4.31 8.46 8.89
CA TYR A 71 5.30 9.50 8.62
C TYR A 71 5.92 9.43 7.20
N GLY A 72 6.30 10.61 6.67
CA GLY A 72 6.71 10.79 5.27
C GLY A 72 8.05 10.16 4.86
N ASP A 73 8.74 9.48 5.78
CA ASP A 73 9.94 8.69 5.53
C ASP A 73 9.69 7.17 5.52
N SER A 74 8.47 6.74 5.86
CA SER A 74 8.12 5.33 5.74
C SER A 74 8.05 4.92 4.28
N SER A 75 8.78 3.87 3.91
CA SER A 75 8.73 3.28 2.57
C SER A 75 7.51 2.38 2.35
N ARG A 76 6.51 2.44 3.23
CA ARG A 76 5.45 1.42 3.30
C ARG A 76 4.10 2.02 3.65
N TYR A 77 3.07 1.51 2.99
CA TYR A 77 1.69 1.68 3.41
C TYR A 77 1.30 0.56 4.36
N TRP A 78 0.70 0.93 5.48
CA TRP A 78 0.00 0.04 6.39
C TRP A 78 -1.47 -0.09 5.98
N ILE A 79 -1.99 -1.31 5.96
CA ILE A 79 -3.39 -1.63 5.64
C ILE A 79 -3.95 -2.50 6.75
N GLY A 80 -5.02 -2.04 7.39
CA GLY A 80 -5.63 -2.75 8.50
C GLY A 80 -6.83 -2.01 9.10
N PRO A 81 -7.39 -2.55 10.21
CA PRO A 81 -8.57 -2.00 10.87
C PRO A 81 -8.30 -0.60 11.47
N GLU A 82 -9.28 0.30 11.40
CA GLU A 82 -9.14 1.67 11.96
C GLU A 82 -9.00 1.65 13.50
N TYR A 83 -9.62 0.65 14.16
CA TYR A 83 -9.60 0.49 15.60
C TYR A 83 -9.13 -0.92 16.00
N GLU A 84 -8.12 -1.01 16.86
CA GLU A 84 -7.55 -2.30 17.30
C GLU A 84 -8.49 -3.14 18.18
N SER A 85 -9.57 -2.57 18.69
CA SER A 85 -10.40 -3.14 19.77
C SER A 85 -11.70 -3.80 19.33
N GLU A 86 -12.09 -3.73 18.05
CA GLU A 86 -13.42 -4.19 17.60
C GLU A 86 -13.40 -5.31 16.56
N SER A 87 -12.28 -5.56 15.86
CA SER A 87 -12.24 -6.62 14.86
C SER A 87 -11.99 -7.97 15.53
N GLU A 88 -13.04 -8.70 15.90
CA GLU A 88 -12.96 -10.15 16.03
C GLU A 88 -12.43 -10.72 14.70
N ALA A 89 -11.17 -11.16 14.69
CA ALA A 89 -10.56 -12.04 13.70
C ALA A 89 -11.02 -11.89 12.22
N VAL A 90 -11.11 -10.66 11.70
CA VAL A 90 -11.38 -10.49 10.26
C VAL A 90 -10.12 -10.88 9.51
N ASN A 91 -10.10 -12.11 9.00
CA ASN A 91 -8.99 -12.65 8.22
C ASN A 91 -8.73 -11.77 6.98
N VAL A 92 -7.53 -11.21 6.89
CA VAL A 92 -7.11 -10.33 5.79
C VAL A 92 -6.33 -11.05 4.69
N ASP A 93 -6.25 -12.38 4.69
CA ASP A 93 -5.48 -13.14 3.69
C ASP A 93 -6.01 -12.89 2.27
N VAL A 94 -7.33 -12.77 2.08
CA VAL A 94 -7.90 -12.44 0.76
C VAL A 94 -7.44 -11.06 0.28
N LEU A 95 -7.30 -10.09 1.20
CA LEU A 95 -6.71 -8.79 0.88
C LEU A 95 -5.23 -9.00 0.51
N ILE A 96 -4.45 -9.66 1.37
CA ILE A 96 -3.02 -9.91 1.14
C ILE A 96 -2.77 -10.54 -0.24
N GLU A 97 -3.48 -11.61 -0.58
CA GLU A 97 -3.34 -12.29 -1.86
C GLU A 97 -3.63 -11.37 -3.06
N ALA A 98 -4.57 -10.42 -2.92
CA ALA A 98 -4.85 -9.45 -3.97
C ALA A 98 -3.66 -8.50 -4.22
N PHE A 99 -2.88 -8.18 -3.19
CA PHE A 99 -1.66 -7.39 -3.29
C PHE A 99 -0.46 -8.25 -3.71
N GLU A 100 -0.35 -9.50 -3.28
CA GLU A 100 0.73 -10.40 -3.73
C GLU A 100 0.63 -10.70 -5.23
N ARG A 101 -0.59 -10.81 -5.76
CA ARG A 101 -0.86 -10.98 -7.21
C ARG A 101 -0.68 -9.69 -8.01
N TYR A 102 -0.41 -8.55 -7.37
CA TYR A 102 -0.22 -7.30 -8.07
C TYR A 102 1.15 -7.25 -8.73
N GLU A 103 1.15 -7.29 -10.06
CA GLU A 103 2.34 -6.95 -10.85
C GLU A 103 2.31 -5.46 -11.20
N PRO A 104 3.29 -4.66 -10.75
CA PRO A 104 3.44 -3.30 -11.22
C PRO A 104 3.62 -3.34 -12.74
N SER A 105 2.77 -2.61 -13.48
CA SER A 105 2.99 -2.42 -14.91
C SER A 105 4.41 -1.88 -15.11
N VAL A 106 5.14 -2.40 -16.10
CA VAL A 106 6.58 -2.17 -16.37
C VAL A 106 7.05 -0.71 -16.20
N ILE A 107 6.17 0.26 -16.47
CA ILE A 107 6.42 1.70 -16.27
C ILE A 107 6.70 2.07 -14.79
N VAL A 108 6.00 1.48 -13.82
CA VAL A 108 6.22 1.73 -12.37
C VAL A 108 7.49 1.04 -11.86
N GLY A 109 7.83 -0.13 -12.42
CA GLY A 109 9.11 -0.80 -12.12
C GLY A 109 10.33 0.05 -12.47
N ILE A 110 10.28 0.77 -13.59
CA ILE A 110 11.35 1.68 -14.02
C ILE A 110 11.50 2.86 -13.04
N TRP A 111 10.42 3.45 -12.54
CA TRP A 111 10.51 4.56 -11.58
C TRP A 111 10.92 4.10 -10.18
N GLY A 112 10.47 2.93 -9.72
CA GLY A 112 10.89 2.35 -8.45
C GLY A 112 12.40 2.05 -8.40
N ASP A 113 12.94 1.45 -9.47
CA ASP A 113 14.38 1.16 -9.57
C ASP A 113 15.24 2.42 -9.68
N VAL A 114 14.75 3.47 -10.36
CA VAL A 114 15.45 4.76 -10.51
C VAL A 114 15.50 5.56 -9.21
N ILE A 115 14.45 5.49 -8.38
CA ILE A 115 14.45 6.15 -7.06
C ILE A 115 15.33 5.36 -6.07
N SER A 116 15.30 4.02 -6.14
CA SER A 116 16.07 3.16 -5.24
C SER A 116 17.58 3.13 -5.53
N LEU A 117 18.00 3.41 -6.78
CA LEU A 117 19.42 3.37 -7.18
C LEU A 117 19.77 4.53 -8.11
N ASN A 118 20.49 5.51 -7.53
CA ASN A 118 21.58 6.20 -8.20
C ASN A 118 21.20 7.14 -9.37
N LEU A 119 20.72 8.34 -9.02
CA LEU A 119 20.55 9.49 -9.92
C LEU A 119 21.79 9.76 -10.80
N LYS A 120 23.00 9.40 -10.32
CA LYS A 120 24.25 9.56 -11.08
C LYS A 120 24.35 8.62 -12.29
N SER A 121 23.77 7.41 -12.24
CA SER A 121 23.84 6.46 -13.36
C SER A 121 22.93 6.87 -14.52
N LEU A 122 21.80 7.52 -14.21
CA LEU A 122 20.86 8.05 -15.19
C LEU A 122 21.40 9.33 -15.84
N LEU A 123 22.04 10.20 -15.05
CA LEU A 123 22.73 11.39 -15.56
C LEU A 123 23.90 11.02 -16.48
N ARG A 124 24.69 9.99 -16.17
CA ARG A 124 25.80 9.52 -17.03
C ARG A 124 25.36 8.95 -18.38
N ARG A 125 24.08 8.58 -18.51
CA ARG A 125 23.49 7.99 -19.72
C ARG A 125 22.77 9.03 -20.59
N PHE A 126 22.37 10.16 -20.00
CA PHE A 126 21.78 11.31 -20.72
C PHE A 126 22.79 12.42 -21.01
N PHE A 127 23.79 12.58 -20.13
CA PHE A 127 24.93 13.46 -20.28
C PHE A 127 26.18 12.57 -20.24
N GLY A 128 26.48 11.93 -21.37
CA GLY A 128 27.80 11.34 -21.55
C GLY A 128 28.85 12.45 -21.47
N ASP A 129 29.84 12.28 -20.61
CA ASP A 129 31.07 13.08 -20.65
C ASP A 129 31.83 12.74 -21.94
N GLU A 130 32.16 13.78 -22.72
CA GLU A 130 33.28 13.77 -23.68
C GLU A 130 34.61 13.64 -22.94
#